data_AF-A0A9D1SHV6-F1
#
_entry.id   AF-A0A9D1SHV6-F1
#
_cell.length_a   1.000
_cell.length_b   1.000
_cell.length_c   1.000
_cell.angle_alpha   90.00
_cell.angle_beta   90.00
_cell.angle_gamma   90.00
#
_symmetry.space_group_name_H-M   'P 1'
#
loop_
_entity.id
_entity.type
_entity.pdbx_description
1 polymer ?
#
loop_
_entity_poly.entity_id
_entity_poly.type
_entity_poly.pdbx_seq_one_letter_code
_entity_poly.pdbx_strand_id
1 'polypeptide(L)'
;MKSTGQRLNGNSYPGRGIVAGVSPSGKAVFAYFIMGRSNNSKNRVFVKSEDGITIYPFDASKVEDPSLIIYSPVRKFGNSYIVTNGDQTDTIYEFLEKGSGFEEALATRTFEPDAPNYTPRISAIIDADGFKMSILKSLNATGTAAGRFTYAFEREPGKGRFIHTYIGDGNPLPSFTGEPEEVSIPDDLDEFTDDIWNNLDPDNKIALYTGAIDFASGTEENKLINKFNK
;
A
#
# COMPACT_ATOMS: atom_id res chain seq x y z
N MET A 1 -20.17 -8.65 2.01
CA MET A 1 -19.00 -7.75 2.16
C MET A 1 -18.63 -7.24 0.78
N LYS A 2 -18.16 -6.01 0.63
CA LYS A 2 -17.73 -5.50 -0.68
C LYS A 2 -16.32 -6.00 -1.01
N SER A 3 -16.02 -6.25 -2.28
CA SER A 3 -14.63 -6.44 -2.74
C SER A 3 -13.86 -5.11 -2.71
N THR A 4 -12.53 -5.17 -2.82
CA THR A 4 -11.71 -3.96 -2.97
C THR A 4 -12.09 -3.21 -4.24
N GLY A 5 -12.29 -3.91 -5.36
CA GLY A 5 -12.74 -3.34 -6.61
C GLY A 5 -14.07 -2.59 -6.48
N GLN A 6 -15.04 -3.14 -5.74
CA GLN A 6 -16.31 -2.45 -5.45
C GLN A 6 -16.17 -1.19 -4.60
N ARG A 7 -15.10 -1.05 -3.81
CA ARG A 7 -14.77 0.18 -3.06
C ARG A 7 -14.05 1.21 -3.92
N LEU A 8 -13.29 0.74 -4.91
CA LEU A 8 -12.56 1.58 -5.86
C LEU A 8 -13.47 2.09 -7.00
N ASN A 9 -14.49 1.33 -7.37
CA ASN A 9 -15.35 1.65 -8.50
C ASN A 9 -16.02 3.02 -8.34
N GLY A 10 -15.81 3.90 -9.32
CA GLY A 10 -16.29 5.29 -9.33
C GLY A 10 -15.40 6.28 -8.56
N ASN A 11 -14.35 5.83 -7.88
CA ASN A 11 -13.35 6.69 -7.27
C ASN A 11 -12.21 6.96 -8.27
N SER A 12 -12.21 8.16 -8.87
CA SER A 12 -11.22 8.53 -9.89
C SER A 12 -9.79 8.61 -9.34
N TYR A 13 -9.61 8.86 -8.04
CA TYR A 13 -8.28 9.05 -7.46
C TYR A 13 -8.14 8.76 -5.95
N PRO A 14 -8.09 7.48 -5.54
CA PRO A 14 -7.70 7.09 -4.18
C PRO A 14 -6.20 7.28 -3.89
N GLY A 15 -5.37 7.47 -4.93
CA GLY A 15 -3.92 7.61 -4.84
C GLY A 15 -3.21 6.26 -4.73
N ARG A 16 -2.60 5.99 -3.57
CA ARG A 16 -1.97 4.69 -3.26
C ARG A 16 -2.90 3.90 -2.35
N GLY A 17 -2.93 2.59 -2.50
CA GLY A 17 -3.77 1.74 -1.67
C GLY A 17 -3.07 0.46 -1.25
N ILE A 18 -3.39 0.01 -0.04
CA ILE A 18 -2.91 -1.22 0.57
C ILE A 18 -4.12 -2.05 0.99
N VAL A 19 -4.12 -3.32 0.61
CA VAL A 19 -5.03 -4.33 1.18
C VAL A 19 -4.18 -5.32 1.98
N ALA A 20 -4.67 -5.73 3.14
CA ALA A 20 -4.12 -6.85 3.92
C ALA A 20 -5.28 -7.69 4.46
N GLY A 21 -5.16 -9.01 4.42
CA GLY A 21 -6.24 -9.91 4.83
C GLY A 21 -5.84 -11.38 4.78
N VAL A 22 -6.86 -12.24 4.90
CA VAL A 22 -6.71 -13.69 4.89
C VAL A 22 -7.69 -14.30 3.91
N SER A 23 -7.22 -15.17 3.03
CA SER A 23 -8.09 -15.91 2.10
C SER A 23 -8.94 -16.96 2.85
N PRO A 24 -10.02 -17.48 2.26
CA PRO A 24 -10.81 -18.55 2.88
C PRO A 24 -9.99 -19.81 3.25
N SER A 25 -8.98 -20.16 2.45
CA SER A 25 -8.01 -21.23 2.72
C SER A 25 -6.96 -20.89 3.78
N GLY A 26 -7.02 -19.69 4.37
CA GLY A 26 -6.13 -19.28 5.45
C GLY A 26 -4.79 -18.70 4.99
N LYS A 27 -4.60 -18.39 3.71
CA LYS A 27 -3.39 -17.70 3.22
C LYS A 27 -3.44 -16.23 3.60
N ALA A 28 -2.32 -15.65 4.01
CA ALA A 28 -2.21 -14.21 4.14
C ALA A 28 -2.18 -13.59 2.73
N VAL A 29 -2.99 -12.57 2.49
CA VAL A 29 -3.13 -11.90 1.19
C VAL A 29 -2.89 -10.41 1.36
N PHE A 30 -2.13 -9.80 0.45
CA PHE A 30 -1.97 -8.37 0.38
C PHE A 30 -1.99 -7.83 -1.05
N ALA A 31 -2.30 -6.54 -1.18
CA ALA A 31 -2.15 -5.79 -2.42
C ALA A 31 -1.51 -4.44 -2.14
N TYR A 32 -0.72 -3.95 -3.10
CA TYR A 32 -0.27 -2.58 -3.18
C TYR A 32 -0.48 -2.05 -4.59
N PHE A 33 -1.18 -0.93 -4.72
CA PHE A 33 -1.31 -0.24 -6.00
C PHE A 33 -0.91 1.23 -5.91
N ILE A 34 -0.52 1.78 -7.05
CA ILE A 34 -0.23 3.20 -7.22
C ILE A 34 -0.98 3.78 -8.41
N MET A 35 -1.54 4.96 -8.18
CA MET A 35 -2.14 5.83 -9.19
C MET A 35 -1.43 7.18 -9.21
N GLY A 36 -1.51 7.90 -10.33
CA GLY A 36 -0.94 9.24 -10.48
C GLY A 36 -1.76 10.09 -11.43
N ARG A 37 -1.88 11.40 -11.15
CA ARG A 37 -2.58 12.39 -12.00
C ARG A 37 -1.63 13.18 -12.90
N SER A 38 -0.47 13.56 -12.39
CA SER A 38 0.54 14.34 -13.12
C SER A 38 1.49 13.45 -13.90
N ASN A 39 2.13 14.00 -14.94
CA ASN A 39 3.16 13.30 -15.70
C ASN A 39 4.26 12.72 -14.80
N ASN A 40 4.73 13.48 -13.80
CA ASN A 40 5.74 13.00 -12.85
C ASN A 40 5.21 11.85 -11.98
N SER A 41 3.97 11.95 -11.48
CA SER A 41 3.38 10.87 -10.68
C SER A 41 3.09 9.60 -11.50
N LYS A 42 2.76 9.73 -12.79
CA LYS A 42 2.54 8.63 -13.74
C LYS A 42 3.84 7.96 -14.20
N ASN A 43 4.97 8.63 -14.06
CA ASN A 43 6.28 8.16 -14.50
C ASN A 43 6.88 7.14 -13.53
N ARG A 44 6.17 6.03 -13.24
CA ARG A 44 6.60 5.02 -12.26
C ARG A 44 6.36 3.61 -12.79
N VAL A 45 7.22 2.67 -12.40
CA VAL A 45 7.12 1.25 -12.75
C VAL A 45 7.59 0.40 -11.57
N PHE A 46 6.90 -0.70 -11.31
CA PHE A 46 7.32 -1.70 -10.31
C PHE A 46 8.33 -2.65 -10.94
N VAL A 47 9.43 -2.90 -10.21
CA VAL A 47 10.48 -3.84 -10.58
C VAL A 47 10.66 -4.81 -9.42
N LYS A 48 10.72 -6.11 -9.72
CA LYS A 48 10.98 -7.14 -8.70
C LYS A 48 12.36 -6.93 -8.07
N SER A 49 12.43 -7.00 -6.74
CA SER A 49 13.66 -7.06 -5.95
C SER A 49 13.81 -8.45 -5.33
N GLU A 50 14.90 -8.68 -4.61
CA GLU A 50 15.15 -9.95 -3.90
C GLU A 50 14.09 -10.24 -2.83
N ASP A 51 13.68 -9.21 -2.09
CA ASP A 51 12.78 -9.28 -0.94
C ASP A 51 11.38 -8.69 -1.21
N GLY A 52 11.05 -8.34 -2.45
CA GLY A 52 9.75 -7.78 -2.81
C GLY A 52 9.77 -7.00 -4.12
N ILE A 53 9.45 -5.71 -4.06
CA ILE A 53 9.46 -4.82 -5.22
C ILE A 53 10.04 -3.45 -4.88
N THR A 54 10.67 -2.83 -5.87
CA THR A 54 11.13 -1.44 -5.83
C THR A 54 10.50 -0.64 -6.96
N ILE A 55 10.12 0.59 -6.68
CA ILE A 55 9.58 1.52 -7.68
C ILE A 55 10.74 2.27 -8.31
N TYR A 56 10.75 2.32 -9.64
CA TYR A 56 11.65 3.17 -10.40
C TYR A 56 10.86 4.15 -11.26
N PRO A 57 11.47 5.26 -11.68
CA PRO A 57 10.90 6.02 -12.77
C PRO A 57 10.85 5.19 -14.04
N PHE A 58 9.76 5.34 -14.80
CA PHE A 58 9.63 4.71 -16.11
C PHE A 58 10.65 5.33 -17.10
N ASP A 59 10.72 6.66 -17.12
CA ASP A 59 11.69 7.46 -17.86
C ASP A 59 12.51 8.31 -16.89
N ALA A 60 13.78 7.94 -16.68
CA ALA A 60 14.66 8.63 -15.74
C ALA A 60 14.97 10.08 -16.15
N SER A 61 14.84 10.44 -17.43
CA SER A 61 15.12 11.80 -17.91
C SER A 61 14.04 12.82 -17.53
N LYS A 62 12.87 12.34 -17.07
CA LYS A 62 11.70 13.16 -16.71
C LYS A 62 11.54 13.35 -15.20
N VAL A 63 12.55 13.02 -14.41
CA VAL A 63 12.49 13.10 -12.94
C VAL A 63 13.35 14.26 -12.46
N GLU A 64 12.71 15.24 -11.82
CA GLU A 64 13.41 16.32 -11.14
C GLU A 64 13.83 15.92 -9.72
N ASP A 65 12.91 15.34 -8.94
CA ASP A 65 13.15 14.83 -7.60
C ASP A 65 12.71 13.36 -7.47
N PRO A 66 13.66 12.41 -7.33
CA PRO A 66 13.35 10.99 -7.22
C PRO A 66 12.96 10.55 -5.80
N SER A 67 13.08 11.40 -4.78
CA SER A 67 12.98 10.99 -3.37
C SER A 67 11.62 10.37 -2.98
N LEU A 68 10.53 10.88 -3.57
CA LEU A 68 9.17 10.34 -3.38
C LEU A 68 8.75 9.32 -4.45
N ILE A 69 9.67 8.96 -5.36
CA ILE A 69 9.46 8.01 -6.45
C ILE A 69 10.15 6.68 -6.15
N ILE A 70 11.42 6.72 -5.75
CA ILE A 70 12.26 5.53 -5.58
C ILE A 70 12.16 5.06 -4.14
N TYR A 71 11.36 4.03 -3.91
CA TYR A 71 11.25 3.32 -2.64
C TYR A 71 10.76 1.89 -2.88
N SER A 72 10.93 1.03 -1.88
CA SER A 72 10.45 -0.36 -1.91
C SER A 72 9.10 -0.45 -1.20
N PRO A 73 7.97 -0.51 -1.90
CA PRO A 73 6.66 -0.59 -1.25
C PRO A 73 6.39 -1.95 -0.62
N VAL A 74 7.12 -3.00 -1.00
CA VAL A 74 6.98 -4.34 -0.42
C VAL A 74 8.35 -4.87 -0.09
N ARG A 75 8.55 -5.28 1.17
CA ARG A 75 9.76 -5.98 1.63
C ARG A 75 9.39 -7.12 2.58
N LYS A 76 10.02 -8.28 2.40
CA LYS A 76 9.94 -9.42 3.30
C LYS A 76 10.97 -9.27 4.41
N PHE A 77 10.55 -9.45 5.66
CA PHE A 77 11.41 -9.49 6.83
C PHE A 77 11.11 -10.76 7.63
N GLY A 78 12.02 -11.74 7.61
CA GLY A 78 11.77 -13.05 8.23
C GLY A 78 10.48 -13.69 7.71
N ASN A 79 9.53 -13.94 8.63
CA ASN A 79 8.20 -14.47 8.34
C ASN A 79 7.11 -13.37 8.31
N SER A 80 7.48 -12.15 7.94
CA SER A 80 6.57 -11.02 7.84
C SER A 80 6.75 -10.28 6.52
N TYR A 81 5.69 -9.60 6.08
CA TYR A 81 5.67 -8.76 4.90
C TYR A 81 5.34 -7.33 5.30
N ILE A 82 6.20 -6.39 4.92
CA ILE A 82 6.00 -4.95 5.12
C ILE A 82 5.49 -4.39 3.80
N VAL A 83 4.37 -3.68 3.83
CA VAL A 83 3.75 -3.04 2.66
C VAL A 83 3.51 -1.57 2.95
N THR A 84 4.09 -0.62 2.20
CA THR A 84 3.92 0.82 2.46
C THR A 84 3.92 1.65 1.17
N ASN A 85 3.47 2.90 1.26
CA ASN A 85 3.48 3.82 0.11
C ASN A 85 4.70 4.77 0.04
N GLY A 86 5.78 4.50 0.78
CA GLY A 86 6.96 5.35 0.79
C GLY A 86 8.20 4.72 1.43
N ASP A 87 9.22 5.54 1.66
CA ASP A 87 10.49 5.14 2.29
C ASP A 87 10.36 4.67 3.75
N GLN A 88 9.18 4.82 4.38
CA GLN A 88 8.95 4.26 5.71
C GLN A 88 9.01 2.73 5.73
N THR A 89 8.96 2.04 4.58
CA THR A 89 9.24 0.60 4.51
C THR A 89 10.62 0.29 5.10
N ASP A 90 11.64 1.07 4.74
CA ASP A 90 13.01 0.84 5.20
C ASP A 90 13.16 1.22 6.67
N THR A 91 12.48 2.28 7.12
CA THR A 91 12.41 2.62 8.55
C THR A 91 11.82 1.47 9.38
N ILE A 92 10.73 0.85 8.91
CA ILE A 92 10.13 -0.31 9.58
C ILE A 92 11.11 -1.48 9.58
N TYR A 93 11.71 -1.78 8.43
CA TYR A 93 12.67 -2.88 8.30
C TYR A 93 13.85 -2.73 9.28
N GLU A 94 14.47 -1.56 9.34
CA GLU A 94 15.59 -1.28 10.25
C GLU A 94 15.21 -1.37 11.74
N PHE A 95 13.99 -0.99 12.10
CA PHE A 95 13.50 -1.11 13.47
C PHE A 95 13.29 -2.58 13.84
N LEU A 96 12.72 -3.38 12.94
CA LEU A 96 12.56 -4.82 13.13
C LEU A 96 13.91 -5.54 13.25
N GLU A 97 14.91 -5.16 12.44
CA GLU A 97 16.29 -5.66 12.57
C GLU A 97 16.90 -5.40 13.95
N LYS A 98 16.54 -4.27 14.58
CA LYS A 98 16.99 -3.88 15.92
C LYS A 98 16.14 -4.48 17.05
N GLY A 99 15.13 -5.28 16.72
CA GLY A 99 14.20 -5.87 17.70
C GLY A 99 13.11 -4.92 18.20
N SER A 100 12.93 -3.76 17.55
CA SER A 100 11.83 -2.83 17.78
C SER A 100 10.61 -3.13 16.91
N GLY A 101 9.47 -2.53 17.23
CA GLY A 101 8.19 -2.81 16.57
C GLY A 101 7.80 -1.88 15.41
N PHE A 102 6.78 -2.30 14.66
CA PHE A 102 6.13 -1.53 13.59
C PHE A 102 5.63 -0.15 14.06
N GLU A 103 4.99 -0.10 15.24
CA GLU A 103 4.48 1.14 15.82
C GLU A 103 5.59 2.10 16.26
N GLU A 104 6.69 1.57 16.81
CA GLU A 104 7.84 2.37 17.22
C GLU A 104 8.53 3.00 16.00
N ALA A 105 8.66 2.23 14.92
CA ALA A 105 9.20 2.73 13.66
C ALA A 105 8.36 3.90 13.12
N LEU A 106 7.04 3.72 13.06
CA LEU A 106 6.11 4.73 12.54
C LEU A 106 5.94 5.94 13.45
N ALA A 107 6.19 5.82 14.75
CA ALA A 107 6.23 6.96 15.68
C ALA A 107 7.31 7.99 15.29
N THR A 108 8.40 7.56 14.64
CA THR A 108 9.47 8.45 14.15
C THR A 108 9.13 9.19 12.86
N ARG A 109 8.05 8.79 12.18
CA ARG A 109 7.65 9.32 10.87
C ARG A 109 6.44 10.25 10.99
N THR A 110 6.14 10.92 9.88
CA THR A 110 4.95 11.77 9.67
C THR A 110 4.51 11.65 8.20
N PHE A 111 3.41 12.29 7.82
CA PHE A 111 2.96 12.41 6.42
C PHE A 111 4.05 12.98 5.48
N GLU A 112 3.85 12.87 4.17
CA GLU A 112 4.81 13.37 3.17
C GLU A 112 4.91 14.90 3.20
N PRO A 113 6.12 15.49 3.05
CA PRO A 113 6.32 16.93 3.08
C PRO A 113 5.96 17.61 1.73
N ASP A 114 4.82 17.26 1.14
CA ASP A 114 4.39 17.64 -0.21
C ASP A 114 3.23 18.66 -0.19
N ALA A 115 3.40 19.74 0.56
CA ALA A 115 2.40 20.82 0.66
C ALA A 115 1.92 21.26 -0.74
N PRO A 116 0.60 21.49 -0.93
CA PRO A 116 -0.44 21.53 0.09
C PRO A 116 -1.13 20.18 0.37
N ASN A 117 -0.67 19.07 -0.22
CA ASN A 117 -1.38 17.79 -0.10
C ASN A 117 -1.13 17.09 1.23
N TYR A 118 0.08 17.19 1.79
CA TYR A 118 0.49 16.52 3.03
C TYR A 118 0.10 15.04 3.03
N THR A 119 0.53 14.36 1.98
CA THR A 119 0.01 13.06 1.63
C THR A 119 0.20 12.06 2.76
N PRO A 120 -0.85 11.30 3.14
CA PRO A 120 -0.72 10.31 4.18
C PRO A 120 0.30 9.23 3.85
N ARG A 121 1.03 8.78 4.88
CA ARG A 121 1.81 7.55 4.81
C ARG A 121 0.96 6.41 5.32
N ILE A 122 0.58 5.49 4.43
CA ILE A 122 -0.11 4.25 4.74
C ILE A 122 0.90 3.10 4.78
N SER A 123 0.71 2.20 5.74
CA SER A 123 1.60 1.06 5.97
C SER A 123 0.80 -0.14 6.44
N ALA A 124 1.29 -1.34 6.16
CA ALA A 124 0.83 -2.58 6.74
C ALA A 124 2.02 -3.50 7.04
N ILE A 125 1.87 -4.35 8.05
CA ILE A 125 2.74 -5.50 8.29
C ILE A 125 1.87 -6.73 8.47
N ILE A 126 2.21 -7.82 7.78
CA ILE A 126 1.45 -9.07 7.74
C ILE A 126 2.35 -10.21 8.18
N ASP A 127 1.87 -11.07 9.07
CA ASP A 127 2.59 -12.24 9.58
C ASP A 127 1.65 -13.45 9.77
N ALA A 128 2.17 -14.49 10.42
CA ALA A 128 1.43 -15.73 10.68
C ALA A 128 0.26 -15.53 11.66
N ASP A 129 0.27 -14.50 12.50
CA ASP A 129 -0.73 -14.28 13.56
C ASP A 129 -1.81 -13.28 13.15
N GLY A 130 -1.54 -12.43 12.16
CA GLY A 130 -2.51 -11.48 11.63
C GLY A 130 -1.86 -10.39 10.81
N PHE A 131 -2.40 -9.18 10.92
CA PHE A 131 -1.81 -8.01 10.28
C PHE A 131 -2.13 -6.73 11.04
N LYS A 132 -1.26 -5.73 10.89
CA LYS A 132 -1.49 -4.36 11.35
C LYS A 132 -1.50 -3.43 10.15
N MET A 133 -2.29 -2.36 10.25
CA MET A 133 -2.28 -1.26 9.30
C MET A 133 -2.10 0.06 10.02
N SER A 134 -1.49 1.03 9.37
CA SER A 134 -1.28 2.36 9.92
C SER A 134 -1.47 3.45 8.87
N ILE A 135 -1.91 4.62 9.34
CA ILE A 135 -1.93 5.85 8.58
C ILE A 135 -1.35 7.00 9.41
N LEU A 136 -0.37 7.69 8.83
CA LEU A 136 0.19 8.94 9.35
C LEU A 136 -0.31 10.07 8.45
N LYS A 137 -1.10 11.01 8.99
CA LYS A 137 -1.75 12.07 8.20
C LYS A 137 -1.75 13.41 8.90
N SER A 138 -1.85 14.49 8.13
CA SER A 138 -2.04 15.82 8.70
C SER A 138 -3.44 15.95 9.29
N LEU A 139 -3.54 16.55 10.47
CA LEU A 139 -4.80 16.85 11.15
C LEU A 139 -5.33 18.25 10.81
N ASN A 140 -4.56 19.05 10.09
CA ASN A 140 -4.96 20.39 9.67
C ASN A 140 -4.40 20.75 8.28
N ALA A 141 -5.02 21.75 7.66
CA ALA A 141 -4.63 22.22 6.33
C ALA A 141 -3.22 22.85 6.28
N THR A 142 -2.60 23.16 7.43
CA THR A 142 -1.28 23.78 7.50
C THR A 142 -0.12 22.80 7.65
N GLY A 143 -0.39 21.49 7.80
CA GLY A 143 0.68 20.50 7.98
C GLY A 143 1.42 20.61 9.32
N THR A 144 0.80 21.19 10.36
CA THR A 144 1.49 21.44 11.64
C THR A 144 1.15 20.43 12.73
N ALA A 145 0.10 19.63 12.54
CA ALA A 145 -0.32 18.59 13.48
C ALA A 145 -0.41 17.24 12.77
N ALA A 146 0.32 16.25 13.26
CA ALA A 146 0.33 14.90 12.71
C ALA A 146 -0.51 13.94 13.57
N GLY A 147 -1.42 13.21 12.94
CA GLY A 147 -2.12 12.08 13.52
C GLY A 147 -1.41 10.79 13.14
N ARG A 148 -1.26 9.88 14.11
CA ARG A 148 -0.67 8.55 13.92
C ARG A 148 -1.67 7.53 14.43
N PHE A 149 -2.16 6.69 13.53
CA PHE A 149 -3.19 5.70 13.83
C PHE A 149 -2.68 4.32 13.45
N THR A 150 -2.89 3.34 14.32
CA THR A 150 -2.55 1.94 14.09
C THR A 150 -3.77 1.09 14.42
N TYR A 151 -4.04 0.12 13.57
CA TYR A 151 -5.13 -0.83 13.68
C TYR A 151 -4.55 -2.24 13.59
N ALA A 152 -4.90 -3.11 14.52
CA ALA A 152 -4.46 -4.50 14.54
C ALA A 152 -5.66 -5.41 14.27
N PHE A 153 -5.45 -6.43 13.44
CA PHE A 153 -6.48 -7.36 13.02
C PHE A 153 -6.00 -8.80 13.19
N GLU A 154 -6.83 -9.60 13.83
CA GLU A 154 -6.66 -11.06 13.88
C GLU A 154 -6.99 -11.66 12.51
N ARG A 155 -6.57 -12.91 12.30
CA ARG A 155 -6.88 -13.64 11.07
C ARG A 155 -8.37 -13.97 10.99
N GLU A 156 -9.03 -13.42 10.00
CA GLU A 156 -10.41 -13.77 9.65
C GLU A 156 -10.46 -14.28 8.20
N PRO A 157 -10.60 -15.61 7.96
CA PRO A 157 -10.65 -16.16 6.62
C PRO A 157 -11.74 -15.54 5.74
N GLY A 158 -11.37 -15.17 4.52
CA GLY A 158 -12.22 -14.49 3.55
C GLY A 158 -12.38 -12.99 3.77
N LYS A 159 -11.66 -12.39 4.74
CA LYS A 159 -11.76 -10.98 5.08
C LYS A 159 -10.41 -10.28 5.07
N GLY A 160 -10.45 -9.01 4.76
CA GLY A 160 -9.31 -8.12 4.83
C GLY A 160 -9.73 -6.69 5.16
N ARG A 161 -8.75 -5.81 5.09
CA ARG A 161 -8.87 -4.39 5.32
C ARG A 161 -8.17 -3.62 4.21
N PHE A 162 -8.79 -2.54 3.79
CA PHE A 162 -8.34 -1.68 2.72
C PHE A 162 -8.11 -0.27 3.25
N ILE A 163 -6.93 0.27 2.99
CA ILE A 163 -6.60 1.66 3.28
C ILE A 163 -5.99 2.31 2.04
N HIS A 164 -6.23 3.59 1.87
CA HIS A 164 -5.68 4.35 0.77
C HIS A 164 -5.31 5.76 1.20
N THR A 165 -4.58 6.51 0.37
CA THR A 165 -4.07 7.83 0.74
C THR A 165 -5.15 8.91 0.72
N TYR A 166 -6.09 8.87 -0.23
CA TYR A 166 -7.08 9.94 -0.43
C TYR A 166 -8.49 9.40 -0.60
N ILE A 167 -9.49 10.10 -0.08
CA ILE A 167 -10.92 9.73 -0.23
C ILE A 167 -11.33 9.77 -1.70
N GLY A 168 -10.75 10.69 -2.48
CA GLY A 168 -10.96 10.80 -3.92
C GLY A 168 -10.20 11.98 -4.49
N ASP A 169 -10.59 12.41 -5.68
CA ASP A 169 -9.96 13.55 -6.34
C ASP A 169 -10.25 14.88 -5.61
N GLY A 170 -9.40 15.88 -5.82
CA GLY A 170 -9.49 17.18 -5.15
C GLY A 170 -8.24 18.05 -5.27
N ASN A 171 -8.36 19.30 -4.81
CA ASN A 171 -7.26 20.27 -4.77
C ASN A 171 -7.39 21.21 -3.54
N PRO A 172 -6.64 20.98 -2.44
CA PRO A 172 -5.72 19.87 -2.20
C PRO A 172 -6.43 18.52 -2.12
N LEU A 173 -5.66 17.43 -2.19
CA LEU A 173 -6.22 16.08 -2.10
C LEU A 173 -6.80 15.77 -0.71
N PRO A 174 -8.06 15.29 -0.60
CA PRO A 174 -8.66 14.96 0.68
C PRO A 174 -8.07 13.66 1.23
N SER A 175 -7.29 13.77 2.32
CA SER A 175 -6.71 12.61 3.02
C SER A 175 -7.79 11.61 3.48
N PHE A 176 -7.46 10.32 3.45
CA PHE A 176 -8.33 9.26 3.98
C PHE A 176 -8.73 9.49 5.46
N THR A 177 -9.96 9.12 5.79
CA THR A 177 -10.53 9.27 7.13
C THR A 177 -11.28 8.02 7.56
N GLY A 178 -11.25 7.72 8.86
CA GLY A 178 -11.89 6.54 9.43
C GLY A 178 -10.91 5.39 9.64
N GLU A 179 -11.47 4.24 10.00
CA GLU A 179 -10.76 2.98 10.16
C GLU A 179 -10.53 2.32 8.78
N PRO A 180 -9.54 1.42 8.64
CA PRO A 180 -9.36 0.62 7.44
C PRO A 180 -10.66 -0.10 7.04
N GLU A 181 -11.03 0.02 5.78
CA GLU A 181 -12.33 -0.44 5.30
C GLU A 181 -12.36 -1.97 5.14
N GLU A 182 -13.37 -2.63 5.68
CA GLU A 182 -13.52 -4.08 5.53
C GLU A 182 -13.79 -4.51 4.06
N VAL A 183 -13.04 -5.49 3.57
CA VAL A 183 -13.16 -6.04 2.20
C VAL A 183 -13.17 -7.57 2.20
N SER A 184 -13.87 -8.17 1.23
CA SER A 184 -13.80 -9.61 0.99
C SER A 184 -12.50 -9.98 0.27
N ILE A 185 -11.88 -11.08 0.69
CA ILE A 185 -10.68 -11.65 0.06
C ILE A 185 -11.06 -13.01 -0.56
N PRO A 186 -10.87 -13.21 -1.88
CA PRO A 186 -11.09 -14.51 -2.51
C PRO A 186 -9.92 -15.47 -2.25
N ASP A 187 -10.08 -16.74 -2.61
CA ASP A 187 -9.00 -17.74 -2.52
C ASP A 187 -8.02 -17.69 -3.70
N ASP A 188 -8.51 -17.25 -4.87
CA ASP A 188 -7.73 -17.13 -6.08
C ASP A 188 -7.04 -15.76 -6.14
N LEU A 189 -5.71 -15.76 -6.24
CA LEU A 189 -4.91 -14.53 -6.35
C LEU A 189 -5.16 -13.83 -7.69
N ASP A 190 -5.47 -14.56 -8.77
CA ASP A 190 -5.79 -13.96 -10.07
C ASP A 190 -7.13 -13.21 -9.99
N GLU A 191 -8.17 -13.80 -9.38
CA GLU A 191 -9.45 -13.12 -9.13
C GLU A 191 -9.25 -11.84 -8.30
N PHE A 192 -8.46 -11.93 -7.22
CA PHE A 192 -8.16 -10.77 -6.37
C PHE A 192 -7.43 -9.65 -7.14
N THR A 193 -6.47 -10.04 -7.97
CA THR A 193 -5.65 -9.10 -8.75
C THR A 193 -6.50 -8.41 -9.81
N ASP A 194 -7.34 -9.18 -10.52
CA ASP A 194 -8.21 -8.66 -11.58
C ASP A 194 -9.32 -7.76 -11.01
N ASP A 195 -9.92 -8.11 -9.87
CA ASP A 195 -10.91 -7.26 -9.18
C ASP A 195 -10.34 -5.87 -8.89
N ILE A 196 -9.11 -5.79 -8.37
CA ILE A 196 -8.47 -4.50 -8.10
C ILE A 196 -8.12 -3.79 -9.40
N TRP A 197 -7.36 -4.43 -10.30
CA TRP A 197 -6.82 -3.78 -11.49
C TRP A 197 -7.89 -3.23 -12.43
N ASN A 198 -9.00 -3.93 -12.58
CA ASN A 198 -10.08 -3.55 -13.48
C ASN A 198 -10.99 -2.45 -12.92
N ASN A 199 -10.98 -2.24 -11.60
CA ASN A 199 -11.75 -1.19 -10.93
C ASN A 199 -10.93 0.07 -10.59
N LEU A 200 -9.60 0.05 -10.79
CA LEU A 200 -8.79 1.26 -10.76
C LEU A 200 -9.10 2.14 -11.98
N ASP A 201 -9.16 3.45 -11.76
CA ASP A 201 -9.37 4.43 -12.83
C ASP A 201 -8.34 4.23 -13.96
N PRO A 202 -8.79 4.05 -15.22
CA PRO A 202 -7.92 3.67 -16.32
C PRO A 202 -6.91 4.75 -16.69
N ASP A 203 -7.22 6.02 -16.46
CA ASP A 203 -6.34 7.15 -16.78
C ASP A 203 -5.25 7.33 -15.73
N ASN A 204 -5.56 7.01 -14.48
CA ASN A 204 -4.69 7.25 -13.34
C ASN A 204 -3.96 6.01 -12.82
N LYS A 205 -4.40 4.78 -13.11
CA LYS A 205 -3.69 3.56 -12.68
C LYS A 205 -2.30 3.46 -13.29
N ILE A 206 -1.34 2.97 -12.50
CA ILE A 206 0.06 2.84 -12.93
C ILE A 206 0.57 1.42 -12.71
N ALA A 207 0.44 0.89 -11.50
CA ALA A 207 0.94 -0.45 -11.20
C ALA A 207 0.19 -1.07 -10.01
N LEU A 208 0.17 -2.41 -9.98
CA LEU A 208 -0.41 -3.25 -8.94
C LEU A 208 0.55 -4.40 -8.65
N TYR A 209 0.75 -4.70 -7.37
CA TYR A 209 1.41 -5.89 -6.89
C TYR A 209 0.53 -6.59 -5.87
N THR A 210 0.33 -7.88 -6.02
CA THR A 210 -0.44 -8.72 -5.09
C THR A 210 0.40 -9.91 -4.64
N GLY A 211 0.17 -10.37 -3.42
CA GLY A 211 0.84 -11.52 -2.83
C GLY A 211 -0.12 -12.37 -2.02
N ALA A 212 0.06 -13.69 -2.10
CA ALA A 212 -0.59 -14.67 -1.24
C ALA A 212 0.47 -15.60 -0.61
N ILE A 213 0.40 -15.80 0.70
CA ILE A 213 1.40 -16.53 1.48
C ILE A 213 0.70 -17.54 2.38
N ASP A 214 1.07 -18.81 2.23
CA ASP A 214 0.75 -19.85 3.20
C ASP A 214 1.94 -19.99 4.16
N PHE A 215 1.80 -19.44 5.36
CA PHE A 215 2.84 -19.51 6.39
C PHE A 215 3.10 -20.92 6.91
N ALA A 216 2.13 -21.85 6.78
CA ALA A 216 2.31 -23.22 7.25
C ALA A 216 3.19 -24.03 6.27
N SER A 217 3.00 -23.86 4.97
CA SER A 217 3.79 -24.54 3.94
C SER A 217 5.02 -23.75 3.47
N GLY A 218 5.06 -22.44 3.73
CA GLY A 218 6.05 -21.51 3.19
C GLY A 218 5.84 -21.21 1.69
N THR A 219 4.69 -21.56 1.12
CA THR A 219 4.40 -21.31 -0.30
C THR A 219 3.94 -19.88 -0.52
N GLU A 220 4.41 -19.29 -1.61
CA GLU A 220 4.21 -17.88 -1.93
C GLU A 220 3.81 -17.74 -3.41
N GLU A 221 2.78 -16.95 -3.65
CA GLU A 221 2.33 -16.56 -4.99
C GLU A 221 2.32 -15.04 -5.08
N ASN A 222 2.76 -14.49 -6.22
CA ASN A 222 2.75 -13.05 -6.47
C ASN A 222 2.36 -12.71 -7.91
N LYS A 223 1.69 -11.57 -8.08
CA LYS A 223 1.39 -10.98 -9.39
C LYS A 223 1.88 -9.53 -9.41
N LEU A 224 2.41 -9.11 -10.55
CA LEU A 224 2.89 -7.76 -10.79
C LEU A 224 2.35 -7.28 -12.13
N ILE A 225 1.60 -6.18 -12.11
CA ILE A 225 1.07 -5.52 -13.30
C ILE A 225 1.61 -4.10 -13.35
N ASN A 226 2.20 -3.72 -14.48
CA ASN A 226 2.53 -2.34 -14.81
C ASN A 226 1.68 -1.89 -16.01
N LYS A 227 1.22 -0.64 -15.99
CA LYS A 227 0.57 0.00 -17.14
C LYS A 227 1.56 0.22 -18.29
N PHE A 228 2.81 0.53 -17.95
CA PHE A 228 3.90 0.73 -18.89
C PHE A 228 4.99 -0.30 -18.66
N ASN A 229 5.39 -1.01 -19.70
CA ASN A 229 6.51 -1.95 -19.65
C ASN A 229 7.80 -1.21 -20.02
N LYS A 230 8.85 -1.39 -19.19
CA LYS A 230 10.21 -0.97 -19.55
C LYS A 230 10.73 -1.72 -20.77
#